data_AF-A0A7C4BFP1-F1
#
_entry.id   AF-A0A7C4BFP1-F1
#
_cell.length_a   1.000
_cell.length_b   1.000
_cell.length_c   1.000
_cell.angle_alpha   90.00
_cell.angle_beta   90.00
_cell.angle_gamma   90.00
#
_symmetry.space_group_name_H-M   'P 1'
#
loop_
_entity.id
_entity.type
_entity.pdbx_description
1 polymer ?
#
loop_
_entity_poly.entity_id
_entity_poly.type
_entity_poly.pdbx_seq_one_letter_code
_entity_poly.pdbx_strand_id
1 'polypeptide(L)'
;MAKFLCVTARYLSRTYEGKEWPPSPTRLFQALLAGAKLGEHQKFWKESEEALRWLQTLGPPVIVHSQGIEGEEYLSYGPLNQMDKLLRKKGKKRRVDYLVSVETLPPFGIHPSFIALPPEKKVQTYWTKYRDEIRHRPTVFPPDEEPVVHYLWRIDGEEDLARRVCRLAEWMVALGWGTDLVVGEGRIVSEEEVGKLYGQRLVPVDQP
;
A
#
# COMPACT_ATOMS: atom_id res chain seq x y z
N MET A 1 -20.56 -21.56 16.61
CA MET A 1 -19.12 -21.67 16.31
C MET A 1 -18.61 -20.29 15.97
N ALA A 2 -17.45 -19.90 16.49
CA ALA A 2 -16.87 -18.59 16.20
C ALA A 2 -16.52 -18.48 14.71
N LYS A 3 -16.87 -17.34 14.11
CA LYS A 3 -16.52 -16.99 12.73
C LYS A 3 -15.53 -15.84 12.75
N PHE A 4 -14.66 -15.82 11.75
CA PHE A 4 -13.68 -14.77 11.57
C PHE A 4 -13.77 -14.20 10.17
N LEU A 5 -13.73 -12.88 10.07
CA LEU A 5 -13.36 -12.19 8.83
C LEU A 5 -11.84 -12.27 8.68
N CYS A 6 -11.37 -12.89 7.60
CA CYS A 6 -9.96 -13.01 7.26
C CYS A 6 -9.67 -12.22 5.98
N VAL A 7 -8.85 -11.18 6.11
CA VAL A 7 -8.28 -10.46 4.97
C VAL A 7 -6.83 -10.89 4.82
N THR A 8 -6.51 -11.51 3.70
CA THR A 8 -5.17 -11.99 3.35
C THR A 8 -4.55 -11.05 2.33
N ALA A 9 -3.31 -10.66 2.54
CA ALA A 9 -2.48 -9.98 1.55
C ALA A 9 -1.27 -10.85 1.23
N ARG A 10 -1.11 -11.19 -0.05
CA ARG A 10 0.03 -11.92 -0.58
C ARG A 10 0.91 -10.96 -1.37
N TYR A 11 2.15 -10.77 -0.93
CA TYR A 11 3.10 -9.92 -1.61
C TYR A 11 3.60 -10.57 -2.90
N LEU A 12 3.65 -9.78 -3.96
CA LEU A 12 4.16 -10.22 -5.26
C LEU A 12 5.69 -10.17 -5.32
N SER A 13 6.28 -9.22 -4.60
CA SER A 13 7.71 -9.22 -4.31
C SER A 13 8.00 -10.10 -3.10
N ARG A 14 9.16 -10.76 -3.10
CA ARG A 14 9.70 -11.42 -1.90
C ARG A 14 10.38 -10.44 -0.94
N THR A 15 10.00 -9.17 -1.03
CA THR A 15 10.49 -8.06 -0.23
C THR A 15 9.35 -7.13 0.15
N TYR A 16 9.49 -6.47 1.29
CA TYR A 16 8.60 -5.43 1.80
C TYR A 16 9.42 -4.23 2.25
N GLU A 17 9.15 -3.05 1.69
CA GLU A 17 9.93 -1.82 1.87
C GLU A 17 9.49 -0.98 3.08
N GLY A 18 8.42 -1.39 3.77
CA GLY A 18 7.92 -0.63 4.88
C GLY A 18 8.76 -0.74 6.14
N LYS A 19 8.70 0.30 6.96
CA LYS A 19 9.44 0.39 8.23
C LYS A 19 8.88 -0.48 9.36
N GLU A 20 7.67 -1.00 9.23
CA GLU A 20 6.98 -1.81 10.23
C GLU A 20 6.64 -3.18 9.63
N TRP A 21 7.10 -4.26 10.25
CA TRP A 21 6.71 -5.62 9.87
C TRP A 21 6.05 -6.34 11.04
N PRO A 22 4.86 -6.96 10.85
CA PRO A 22 3.99 -6.84 9.68
C PRO A 22 3.36 -5.43 9.56
N PRO A 23 2.79 -5.06 8.38
CA PRO A 23 2.11 -3.78 8.23
C PRO A 23 0.95 -3.64 9.22
N SER A 24 0.80 -2.46 9.81
CA SER A 24 -0.26 -2.23 10.79
C SER A 24 -1.67 -2.35 10.19
N PRO A 25 -2.71 -2.63 11.00
CA PRO A 25 -4.09 -2.66 10.54
C PRO A 25 -4.53 -1.36 9.86
N THR A 26 -3.96 -0.22 10.25
CA THR A 26 -4.20 1.07 9.58
C THR A 26 -3.70 1.08 8.13
N ARG A 27 -2.57 0.42 7.84
CA ARG A 27 -2.09 0.25 6.45
C ARG A 27 -3.04 -0.62 5.63
N LEU A 28 -3.55 -1.69 6.22
CA LEU A 28 -4.57 -2.50 5.56
C LEU A 28 -5.83 -1.67 5.27
N PHE A 29 -6.31 -0.91 6.24
CA PHE A 29 -7.48 -0.05 6.06
C PHE A 29 -7.28 0.96 4.92
N GLN A 30 -6.10 1.60 4.87
CA GLN A 30 -5.74 2.51 3.77
C GLN A 30 -5.71 1.79 2.42
N ALA A 31 -5.18 0.56 2.36
CA ALA A 31 -5.15 -0.23 1.13
C ALA A 31 -6.56 -0.59 0.63
N LEU A 32 -7.45 -1.02 1.54
CA LEU A 32 -8.87 -1.30 1.22
C LEU A 32 -9.58 -0.03 0.70
N LEU A 33 -9.38 1.10 1.38
CA LEU A 33 -9.93 2.40 0.97
C LEU A 33 -9.43 2.82 -0.42
N ALA A 34 -8.13 2.69 -0.66
CA ALA A 34 -7.51 3.03 -1.95
C ALA A 34 -8.06 2.13 -3.08
N GLY A 35 -8.16 0.82 -2.83
CA GLY A 35 -8.74 -0.14 -3.78
C GLY A 35 -10.20 0.18 -4.13
N ALA A 36 -11.00 0.56 -3.13
CA ALA A 36 -12.40 0.97 -3.32
C ALA A 36 -12.55 2.25 -4.16
N LYS A 37 -11.55 3.13 -4.14
CA LYS A 37 -11.54 4.40 -4.88
C LYS A 37 -10.89 4.30 -6.26
N LEU A 38 -10.33 3.14 -6.61
CA LEU A 38 -9.61 2.95 -7.85
C LEU A 38 -10.54 2.52 -8.99
N GLY A 39 -10.42 3.18 -10.15
CA GLY A 39 -11.07 2.76 -11.39
C GLY A 39 -12.59 2.59 -11.27
N GLU A 40 -13.10 1.46 -11.75
CA GLU A 40 -14.54 1.18 -11.75
C GLU A 40 -15.11 0.86 -10.36
N HIS A 41 -14.28 0.51 -9.39
CA HIS A 41 -14.73 0.15 -8.04
C HIS A 41 -15.41 1.30 -7.31
N GLN A 42 -15.06 2.56 -7.65
CA GLN A 42 -15.68 3.75 -7.08
C GLN A 42 -17.20 3.81 -7.31
N LYS A 43 -17.71 3.10 -8.33
CA LYS A 43 -19.16 2.96 -8.57
C LYS A 43 -19.90 2.32 -7.38
N PHE A 44 -19.22 1.50 -6.58
CA PHE A 44 -19.74 0.81 -5.39
C PHE A 44 -19.36 1.51 -4.08
N TRP A 45 -19.11 2.84 -4.14
CA TRP A 45 -18.58 3.56 -2.99
C TRP A 45 -19.51 3.54 -1.77
N LYS A 46 -20.84 3.62 -1.94
CA LYS A 46 -21.77 3.67 -0.80
C LYS A 46 -21.70 2.38 0.02
N GLU A 47 -21.70 1.24 -0.66
CA GLU A 47 -21.60 -0.09 -0.05
C GLU A 47 -20.22 -0.32 0.56
N SER A 48 -19.17 0.18 -0.10
CA SER A 48 -17.79 0.12 0.39
C SER A 48 -17.60 0.96 1.64
N GLU A 49 -18.15 2.18 1.66
CA GLU A 49 -18.08 3.10 2.79
C GLU A 49 -18.79 2.51 4.02
N GLU A 50 -19.97 1.92 3.84
CA GLU A 50 -20.69 1.23 4.91
C GLU A 50 -19.86 0.08 5.50
N ALA A 51 -19.30 -0.78 4.65
CA ALA A 51 -18.46 -1.90 5.08
C ALA A 51 -17.16 -1.45 5.78
N LEU A 52 -16.51 -0.39 5.28
CA LEU A 52 -15.32 0.18 5.91
C LEU A 52 -15.64 0.80 7.28
N ARG A 53 -16.78 1.50 7.41
CA ARG A 53 -17.22 2.06 8.70
C ARG A 53 -17.50 0.96 9.72
N TRP A 54 -18.14 -0.12 9.30
CA TRP A 54 -18.35 -1.30 10.14
C TRP A 54 -17.03 -1.96 10.53
N LEU A 55 -16.08 -2.13 9.61
CA LEU A 55 -14.77 -2.73 9.92
C LEU A 55 -14.04 -1.95 11.04
N GLN A 56 -14.19 -0.62 11.09
CA GLN A 56 -13.60 0.21 12.14
C GLN A 56 -14.16 -0.06 13.54
N THR A 57 -15.35 -0.65 13.65
CA THR A 57 -15.97 -0.94 14.96
C THR A 57 -15.47 -2.24 15.59
N LEU A 58 -14.86 -3.14 14.81
CA LEU A 58 -14.41 -4.47 15.26
C LEU A 58 -13.14 -4.45 16.12
N GLY A 59 -12.51 -3.29 16.32
CA GLY A 59 -11.26 -3.16 17.06
C GLY A 59 -10.04 -3.76 16.30
N PRO A 60 -8.90 -3.93 17.00
CA PRO A 60 -7.67 -4.43 16.37
C PRO A 60 -7.78 -5.91 15.99
N PRO A 61 -7.36 -6.31 14.78
CA PRO A 61 -7.33 -7.72 14.38
C PRO A 61 -6.21 -8.48 15.06
N VAL A 62 -6.35 -9.81 15.12
CA VAL A 62 -5.21 -10.72 15.24
C VAL A 62 -4.50 -10.76 13.89
N ILE A 63 -3.17 -10.62 13.88
CA ILE A 63 -2.38 -10.70 12.65
C ILE A 63 -1.63 -12.02 12.65
N VAL A 64 -1.73 -12.78 11.56
CA VAL A 64 -0.89 -13.95 11.30
C VAL A 64 0.00 -13.62 10.11
N HIS A 65 1.31 -13.70 10.25
CA HIS A 65 2.23 -13.29 9.19
C HIS A 65 3.40 -14.24 9.05
N SER A 66 3.95 -14.30 7.85
CA SER A 66 5.16 -15.07 7.57
C SER A 66 6.39 -14.47 8.24
N GLN A 67 7.42 -15.29 8.41
CA GLN A 67 8.68 -14.82 8.95
C GLN A 67 9.41 -13.98 7.91
N GLY A 68 9.68 -12.74 8.27
CA GLY A 68 10.51 -11.83 7.50
C GLY A 68 11.86 -11.66 8.19
N ILE A 69 12.93 -11.60 7.40
CA ILE A 69 14.27 -11.25 7.89
C ILE A 69 14.65 -9.85 7.40
N GLU A 70 15.46 -9.14 8.18
CA GLU A 70 15.98 -7.83 7.74
C GLU A 70 16.96 -8.06 6.58
N GLY A 71 16.67 -7.43 5.43
CA GLY A 71 17.50 -7.49 4.24
C GLY A 71 18.71 -6.56 4.31
N GLU A 72 19.61 -6.71 3.34
CA GLU A 72 20.73 -5.79 3.19
C GLU A 72 20.26 -4.38 2.81
N GLU A 73 20.92 -3.37 3.37
CA GLU A 73 20.67 -1.98 3.00
C GLU A 73 21.19 -1.71 1.59
N TYR A 74 20.37 -1.07 0.76
CA TYR A 74 20.78 -0.61 -0.55
C TYR A 74 20.29 0.80 -0.84
N LEU A 75 20.92 1.43 -1.83
CA LEU A 75 20.57 2.77 -2.29
C LEU A 75 19.81 2.68 -3.61
N SER A 76 18.68 3.36 -3.67
CA SER A 76 18.04 3.70 -4.93
C SER A 76 18.10 5.20 -5.16
N TYR A 77 18.01 5.58 -6.43
CA TYR A 77 18.03 6.96 -6.85
C TYR A 77 16.78 7.24 -7.66
N GLY A 78 15.91 8.10 -7.12
CA GLY A 78 14.66 8.48 -7.78
C GLY A 78 14.68 9.94 -8.22
N PRO A 79 13.80 10.34 -9.17
CA PRO A 79 13.50 11.74 -9.38
C PRO A 79 12.97 12.34 -8.08
N LEU A 80 13.39 13.56 -7.78
CA LEU A 80 12.98 14.30 -6.58
C LEU A 80 11.45 14.46 -6.53
N ASN A 81 10.76 13.65 -5.72
CA ASN A 81 9.32 13.70 -5.49
C ASN A 81 8.94 14.90 -4.59
N GLN A 82 9.22 16.11 -5.07
CA GLN A 82 8.92 17.39 -4.40
C GLN A 82 7.81 18.16 -5.11
N MET A 83 6.85 17.44 -5.70
CA MET A 83 5.75 18.06 -6.44
C MET A 83 4.91 18.99 -5.56
N ASP A 84 4.79 18.66 -4.28
CA ASP A 84 4.21 19.49 -3.21
C ASP A 84 4.98 20.79 -2.96
N LYS A 85 6.32 20.77 -3.00
CA LYS A 85 7.17 21.96 -2.81
C LYS A 85 7.26 22.85 -4.05
N LEU A 86 6.99 22.29 -5.23
CA LEU A 86 6.89 23.05 -6.49
C LEU A 86 5.56 23.81 -6.60
N LEU A 87 4.52 23.37 -5.89
CA LEU A 87 3.23 24.04 -5.81
C LEU A 87 3.27 25.16 -4.75
N ARG A 88 3.74 26.34 -5.19
CA ARG A 88 3.47 27.71 -4.66
C ARG A 88 4.46 28.32 -3.64
N LYS A 89 5.09 29.44 -4.05
CA LYS A 89 5.16 30.68 -3.25
C LYS A 89 4.19 31.70 -3.86
N LYS A 90 3.10 32.03 -3.16
CA LYS A 90 2.17 33.13 -3.53
C LYS A 90 2.97 34.44 -3.57
N GLY A 91 2.89 35.19 -4.68
CA GLY A 91 3.28 36.61 -4.72
C GLY A 91 4.35 37.04 -5.72
N LYS A 92 5.05 36.13 -6.41
CA LYS A 92 5.90 36.50 -7.56
C LYS A 92 5.62 35.56 -8.72
N LYS A 93 4.97 36.06 -9.77
CA LYS A 93 4.98 35.45 -11.09
C LYS A 93 6.43 35.38 -11.57
N ARG A 94 7.18 34.33 -11.17
CA ARG A 94 8.30 33.90 -12.00
C ARG A 94 7.64 33.28 -13.22
N ARG A 95 8.02 33.75 -14.40
CA ARG A 95 7.74 33.07 -15.65
C ARG A 95 8.50 31.74 -15.57
N VAL A 96 7.83 30.70 -15.09
CA VAL A 96 8.34 29.34 -15.07
C VAL A 96 7.81 28.71 -16.34
N ASP A 97 8.56 28.87 -17.43
CA ASP A 97 8.23 28.35 -18.77
C ASP A 97 8.22 26.80 -18.84
N TYR A 98 8.24 26.11 -17.68
CA TYR A 98 8.29 24.66 -17.55
C TYR A 98 7.19 24.06 -16.66
N LEU A 99 6.26 24.87 -16.14
CA LEU A 99 5.05 24.33 -15.52
C LEU A 99 4.02 24.04 -16.63
N VAL A 100 4.21 22.89 -17.27
CA VAL A 100 3.16 22.21 -18.01
C VAL A 100 2.00 22.04 -17.04
N SER A 101 0.83 22.59 -17.36
CA SER A 101 -0.36 22.33 -16.57
C SER A 101 -0.53 20.82 -16.48
N VAL A 102 -0.90 20.29 -15.32
CA VAL A 102 -1.17 18.84 -15.16
C VAL A 102 -2.24 18.37 -16.17
N GLU A 103 -3.07 19.30 -16.65
CA GLU A 103 -4.07 19.11 -17.71
C GLU A 103 -3.50 18.90 -19.13
N THR A 104 -2.20 19.15 -19.36
CA THR A 104 -1.53 18.99 -20.67
C THR A 104 -0.49 17.87 -20.71
N LEU A 105 -0.33 17.09 -19.63
CA LEU A 105 0.49 15.88 -19.66
C LEU A 105 -0.28 14.77 -20.39
N PRO A 106 0.28 14.14 -21.45
CA PRO A 106 -0.32 12.95 -22.03
C PRO A 106 -0.42 11.86 -20.96
N PRO A 107 -1.42 10.96 -21.02
CA PRO A 107 -1.70 9.99 -19.96
C PRO A 107 -0.52 9.06 -19.61
N PHE A 108 0.52 8.99 -20.45
CA PHE A 108 1.79 8.31 -20.18
C PHE A 108 3.03 9.09 -20.69
N GLY A 109 2.96 10.42 -20.79
CA GLY A 109 3.94 11.21 -21.54
C GLY A 109 5.05 11.84 -20.70
N ILE A 110 6.28 11.35 -20.85
CA ILE A 110 7.50 12.11 -20.59
C ILE A 110 7.44 13.39 -21.44
N HIS A 111 7.49 14.58 -20.82
CA HIS A 111 7.46 15.85 -21.56
C HIS A 111 8.66 15.96 -22.51
N PRO A 112 8.55 16.51 -23.74
CA PRO A 112 9.65 16.58 -24.70
C PRO A 112 10.93 17.26 -24.19
N SER A 113 10.85 18.11 -23.17
CA SER A 113 12.02 18.68 -22.49
C SER A 113 12.85 17.67 -21.68
N PHE A 114 12.31 16.48 -21.41
CA PHE A 114 13.06 15.33 -20.89
C PHE A 114 13.71 14.49 -22.02
N ILE A 115 13.24 14.64 -23.27
CA ILE A 115 13.84 14.00 -24.45
C ILE A 115 15.04 14.82 -24.95
N ALA A 116 14.97 16.15 -24.82
CA ALA A 116 16.10 17.02 -25.07
C ALA A 116 17.13 16.93 -23.94
N LEU A 117 18.03 15.95 -24.01
CA LEU A 117 19.23 15.94 -23.18
C LEU A 117 19.95 17.29 -23.35
N PRO A 118 20.28 18.01 -22.25
CA PRO A 118 21.09 19.21 -22.36
C PRO A 118 22.43 18.85 -23.03
N PRO A 119 23.11 19.80 -23.71
CA PRO A 119 24.43 19.54 -24.29
C PRO A 119 25.36 18.97 -23.21
N GLU A 120 26.14 17.93 -23.55
CA GLU A 120 26.82 16.98 -22.65
C GLU A 120 27.46 17.60 -21.39
N LYS A 121 28.02 18.80 -21.49
CA LYS A 121 28.66 19.52 -20.37
C LYS A 121 27.71 20.04 -19.28
N LYS A 122 26.38 20.07 -19.50
CA LYS A 122 25.37 20.49 -18.49
C LYS A 122 24.55 19.34 -17.91
N VAL A 123 24.67 18.13 -18.46
CA VAL A 123 23.89 16.95 -18.03
C VAL A 123 24.30 16.53 -16.61
N GLN A 124 25.61 16.55 -16.30
CA GLN A 124 26.13 16.08 -15.01
C GLN A 124 25.62 16.90 -13.80
N THR A 125 25.50 18.23 -13.96
CA THR A 125 25.06 19.14 -12.88
C THR A 125 23.54 19.30 -12.79
N TYR A 126 22.80 18.96 -13.84
CA TYR A 126 21.34 19.04 -13.83
C TYR A 126 20.74 17.84 -13.09
N TRP A 127 21.19 16.61 -13.37
CA TRP A 127 20.63 15.40 -12.74
C TRP A 127 20.97 15.27 -11.25
N THR A 128 22.15 15.73 -10.82
CA THR A 128 22.56 15.70 -9.41
C THR A 128 21.69 16.58 -8.51
N LYS A 129 21.00 17.59 -9.06
CA LYS A 129 20.10 18.48 -8.30
C LYS A 129 18.69 17.92 -8.12
N TYR A 130 18.31 16.91 -8.90
CA TYR A 130 16.96 16.32 -8.91
C TYR A 130 16.96 14.84 -8.53
N ARG A 131 18.03 14.36 -7.89
CA ARG A 131 18.19 12.99 -7.45
C ARG A 131 17.95 12.94 -5.94
N ASP A 132 16.91 12.22 -5.52
CA ASP A 132 16.76 11.87 -4.11
C ASP A 132 17.49 10.55 -3.87
N GLU A 133 18.24 10.49 -2.78
CA GLU A 133 18.90 9.27 -2.32
C GLU A 133 17.95 8.58 -1.35
N ILE A 134 17.39 7.45 -1.75
CA ILE A 134 16.49 6.68 -0.90
C ILE A 134 17.28 5.48 -0.41
N ARG A 135 17.49 5.44 0.91
CA ARG A 135 18.02 4.26 1.60
C ARG A 135 16.90 3.28 1.85
N HIS A 136 17.08 2.08 1.34
CA HIS A 136 16.16 0.97 1.50
C HIS A 136 16.75 -0.03 2.48
N ARG A 137 15.90 -0.59 3.32
CA ARG A 137 16.24 -1.76 4.11
C ARG A 137 15.00 -2.63 4.23
N PRO A 138 14.73 -3.45 3.20
CA PRO A 138 13.48 -4.19 3.13
C PRO A 138 13.46 -5.34 4.13
N THR A 139 12.26 -5.75 4.52
CA THR A 139 12.03 -7.10 5.03
C THR A 139 12.03 -8.07 3.86
N VAL A 140 12.79 -9.16 3.95
CA VAL A 140 12.94 -10.19 2.92
C VAL A 140 12.27 -11.48 3.37
N PHE A 141 11.55 -12.16 2.48
CA PHE A 141 10.92 -13.45 2.74
C PHE A 141 11.79 -14.60 2.22
N PRO A 142 12.33 -15.47 3.09
CA PRO A 142 13.12 -16.65 2.70
C PRO A 142 12.37 -17.56 1.72
N PRO A 143 13.02 -18.24 0.74
CA PRO A 143 12.34 -18.99 -0.32
C PRO A 143 11.28 -20.02 0.13
N ASP A 144 11.46 -20.58 1.33
CA ASP A 144 10.60 -21.54 2.01
C ASP A 144 9.40 -20.91 2.74
N GLU A 145 9.40 -19.59 2.93
CA GLU A 145 8.28 -18.82 3.47
C GLU A 145 7.41 -18.28 2.32
N GLU A 146 6.08 -18.37 2.44
CA GLU A 146 5.20 -17.61 1.54
C GLU A 146 5.13 -16.16 2.01
N PRO A 147 5.19 -15.13 1.16
CA PRO A 147 5.18 -13.75 1.64
C PRO A 147 3.74 -13.26 1.89
N VAL A 148 3.12 -13.75 2.98
CA VAL A 148 1.69 -13.54 3.28
C VAL A 148 1.46 -12.92 4.66
N VAL A 149 0.39 -12.13 4.75
CA VAL A 149 -0.13 -11.58 6.00
C VAL A 149 -1.65 -11.76 6.02
N HIS A 150 -2.17 -12.29 7.12
CA HIS A 150 -3.59 -12.48 7.40
C HIS A 150 -4.02 -11.56 8.54
N TYR A 151 -5.10 -10.83 8.35
CA TYR A 151 -5.74 -10.00 9.36
C TYR A 151 -7.09 -10.62 9.72
N LEU A 152 -7.26 -10.93 11.00
CA LEU A 152 -8.38 -11.71 11.50
C LEU A 152 -9.18 -10.91 12.51
N TRP A 153 -10.46 -10.69 12.22
CA TRP A 153 -11.43 -10.17 13.18
C TRP A 153 -12.42 -11.26 13.54
N ARG A 154 -12.65 -11.49 14.82
CA ARG A 154 -13.79 -12.31 15.25
C ARG A 154 -15.06 -11.54 14.92
N ILE A 155 -16.02 -12.21 14.29
CA ILE A 155 -17.31 -11.61 13.94
C ILE A 155 -18.44 -12.40 14.59
N ASP A 156 -19.34 -11.67 15.25
CA ASP A 156 -20.52 -12.21 15.92
C ASP A 156 -21.78 -11.72 15.18
N GLY A 157 -21.91 -12.07 13.89
CA GLY A 157 -22.97 -11.62 12.99
C GLY A 157 -22.47 -10.75 11.82
N GLU A 158 -23.37 -10.01 11.18
CA GLU A 158 -23.05 -9.01 10.12
C GLU A 158 -22.28 -9.62 8.92
N GLU A 159 -22.56 -10.88 8.56
CA GLU A 159 -21.85 -11.60 7.50
C GLU A 159 -21.94 -10.90 6.13
N ASP A 160 -23.01 -10.15 5.88
CA ASP A 160 -23.15 -9.37 4.65
C ASP A 160 -22.14 -8.23 4.56
N LEU A 161 -21.87 -7.54 5.68
CA LEU A 161 -20.83 -6.52 5.75
C LEU A 161 -19.43 -7.16 5.67
N ALA A 162 -19.24 -8.30 6.33
CA ALA A 162 -18.00 -9.08 6.21
C ALA A 162 -17.71 -9.48 4.75
N ARG A 163 -18.73 -9.96 4.01
CA ARG A 163 -18.60 -10.30 2.57
C ARG A 163 -18.27 -9.08 1.71
N ARG A 164 -18.76 -7.89 2.08
CA ARG A 164 -18.36 -6.65 1.38
C ARG A 164 -16.90 -6.31 1.64
N VAL A 165 -16.42 -6.45 2.87
CA VAL A 165 -14.98 -6.32 3.16
C VAL A 165 -14.16 -7.36 2.40
N CYS A 166 -14.66 -8.59 2.26
CA CYS A 166 -13.96 -9.59 1.45
C CYS A 166 -13.77 -9.13 0.00
N ARG A 167 -14.81 -8.56 -0.61
CA ARG A 167 -14.71 -7.98 -1.97
C ARG A 167 -13.74 -6.79 -2.02
N LEU A 168 -13.69 -5.96 -0.97
CA LEU A 168 -12.70 -4.87 -0.89
C LEU A 168 -11.26 -5.39 -0.87
N ALA A 169 -11.01 -6.53 -0.23
CA ALA A 169 -9.68 -7.15 -0.22
C ALA A 169 -9.21 -7.50 -1.63
N GLU A 170 -10.10 -8.03 -2.47
CA GLU A 170 -9.79 -8.38 -3.88
C GLU A 170 -9.39 -7.16 -4.73
N TRP A 171 -9.74 -5.95 -4.30
CA TRP A 171 -9.44 -4.70 -5.01
C TRP A 171 -8.13 -4.05 -4.55
N MET A 172 -7.44 -4.63 -3.56
CA MET A 172 -6.15 -4.16 -3.12
C MET A 172 -5.08 -4.39 -4.20
N VAL A 173 -4.24 -3.38 -4.43
CA VAL A 173 -3.09 -3.47 -5.35
C VAL A 173 -1.76 -3.34 -4.62
N ALA A 174 -1.74 -2.64 -3.49
CA ALA A 174 -0.54 -2.46 -2.67
C ALA A 174 -0.89 -2.43 -1.18
N LEU A 175 0.02 -2.91 -0.33
CA LEU A 175 -0.10 -2.88 1.13
C LEU A 175 1.23 -2.50 1.77
N GLY A 176 1.25 -1.36 2.47
CA GLY A 176 2.47 -0.82 3.08
C GLY A 176 2.57 0.66 2.83
N TRP A 177 3.65 1.09 2.19
CA TRP A 177 3.93 2.51 1.89
C TRP A 177 3.60 2.89 0.45
N GLY A 178 2.88 2.02 -0.27
CA GLY A 178 2.39 2.27 -1.64
C GLY A 178 3.28 1.69 -2.74
N THR A 179 4.44 1.11 -2.39
CA THR A 179 5.35 0.46 -3.34
C THR A 179 5.22 -1.06 -3.35
N ASP A 180 4.74 -1.65 -2.25
CA ASP A 180 4.70 -3.09 -2.06
C ASP A 180 3.42 -3.67 -2.66
N LEU A 181 3.53 -4.28 -3.84
CA LEU A 181 2.40 -4.84 -4.57
C LEU A 181 1.90 -6.12 -3.90
N VAL A 182 0.58 -6.23 -3.80
CA VAL A 182 -0.08 -7.40 -3.21
C VAL A 182 -1.27 -7.85 -4.05
N VAL A 183 -1.62 -9.13 -3.90
CA VAL A 183 -2.95 -9.64 -4.21
C VAL A 183 -3.68 -9.85 -2.90
N GLY A 184 -4.86 -9.25 -2.77
CA GLY A 184 -5.71 -9.42 -1.60
C GLY A 184 -6.77 -10.51 -1.80
N GLU A 185 -7.10 -11.20 -0.72
CA GLU A 185 -8.16 -12.21 -0.66
C GLU A 185 -8.96 -12.03 0.62
N GLY A 186 -10.29 -12.10 0.51
CA GLY A 186 -11.19 -12.01 1.66
C GLY A 186 -11.98 -13.30 1.87
N ARG A 187 -11.97 -13.83 3.10
CA ARG A 187 -12.73 -15.03 3.47
C ARG A 187 -13.44 -14.87 4.81
N ILE A 188 -14.57 -15.53 4.96
CA ILE A 188 -15.18 -15.81 6.27
C ILE A 188 -14.79 -17.23 6.63
N VAL A 189 -14.04 -17.40 7.70
CA VAL A 189 -13.44 -18.68 8.11
C VAL A 189 -13.88 -19.07 9.51
N SER A 190 -13.88 -20.37 9.77
CA SER A 190 -14.07 -20.94 11.10
C SER A 190 -12.82 -20.82 11.97
N GLU A 191 -13.00 -20.97 13.29
CA GLU A 191 -11.88 -21.04 14.23
C GLU A 191 -10.87 -22.16 13.92
N GLU A 192 -11.35 -23.31 13.41
CA GLU A 192 -10.48 -24.41 13.00
C GLU A 192 -9.60 -24.03 11.79
N GLU A 193 -10.17 -23.35 10.81
CA GLU A 193 -9.42 -22.84 9.64
C GLU A 193 -8.42 -21.76 10.04
N VAL A 194 -8.76 -20.88 10.99
CA VAL A 194 -7.80 -19.94 11.59
C VAL A 194 -6.64 -20.69 12.23
N GLY A 195 -6.92 -21.78 12.96
CA GLY A 195 -5.91 -22.67 13.55
C GLY A 195 -4.89 -23.23 12.55
N LYS A 196 -5.29 -23.39 11.28
CA LYS A 196 -4.45 -23.94 10.20
C LYS A 196 -3.60 -22.90 9.47
N LEU A 197 -3.81 -21.60 9.72
CA LEU A 197 -3.01 -20.55 9.10
C LEU A 197 -1.56 -20.62 9.60
N TYR A 198 -0.62 -20.70 8.65
CA TYR A 198 0.81 -20.73 8.90
C TYR A 198 1.35 -19.31 9.17
N GLY A 199 2.30 -19.21 10.09
CA GLY A 199 2.98 -17.95 10.43
C GLY A 199 2.96 -17.60 11.92
N GLN A 200 3.67 -16.52 12.27
CA GLN A 200 3.69 -15.95 13.61
C GLN A 200 2.39 -15.18 13.88
N ARG A 201 1.90 -15.24 15.13
CA ARG A 201 0.66 -14.59 15.54
C ARG A 201 0.95 -13.39 16.43
N LEU A 202 0.45 -12.23 16.02
CA LEU A 202 0.37 -11.03 16.84
C LEU A 202 -1.06 -10.85 17.31
N VAL A 203 -1.26 -11.02 18.62
CA VAL A 203 -2.56 -10.83 19.28
C VAL A 203 -2.57 -9.43 19.89
N PRO A 204 -3.65 -8.64 19.72
CA PRO A 204 -3.78 -7.35 20.40
C PRO A 204 -3.70 -7.52 21.92
N VAL A 205 -2.96 -6.63 22.58
CA VAL A 205 -2.72 -6.69 24.04
C VAL A 205 -4.00 -6.44 24.85
N ASP A 206 -4.92 -5.64 24.29
CA ASP A 206 -6.23 -5.36 24.87
C ASP A 206 -7.32 -5.82 23.89
N GLN A 207 -7.88 -7.01 24.12
CA GLN A 207 -9.22 -7.34 23.64
C GLN A 207 -10.19 -7.13 24.82
N PRO A 208 -11.26 -6.32 24.67
CA PRO A 208 -12.25 -6.15 25.72
C PRO A 208 -12.97 -7.46 26.06
#